data_AF-Q9SUH8-F1
#
_entry.id   AF-Q9SUH8-F1
#
_cell.length_a   1.000
_cell.length_b   1.000
_cell.length_c   1.000
_cell.angle_alpha   90.00
_cell.angle_beta   90.00
_cell.angle_gamma   90.00
#
_symmetry.space_group_name_H-M   'P 1'
#
loop_
_entity.id
_entity.type
_entity.pdbx_description
1 polymer ?
#
loop_
_entity_poly.entity_id
_entity_poly.type
_entity_poly.pdbx_seq_one_letter_code
_entity_poly.pdbx_strand_id
1 'polypeptide(L)'
;MQQGDSMLSLRPGGGRGGSRRFAPRFTLSSSSDLTNGGDAPSFAVKGSGGLLNDRPSALVQGNGSQQPKPVPSPTRQTVEKPKPQPQPQEVAPPTTTSLNTVELSRKTNSLLEEYFNVRLLDEALQCIEELKTPSYHPELVKEAISLGLEKNPPCVEPVAKLLEHLVSKNVLTPKDLRNGCLLYGSMLDDIGIDLPKAPNNFGEILGSLVMAKASDSELVKEILMKMGDEWFKKAVLEAVMRSVSESLLTTEAVEVEACRGLV
;
A
#
# COMPACT_ATOMS: atom_id res chain seq x y z
N MET A 1 49.72 -36.26 -41.54
CA MET A 1 49.69 -34.93 -42.19
C MET A 1 48.31 -34.31 -41.98
N GLN A 2 48.29 -33.00 -41.70
CA GLN A 2 47.16 -32.07 -41.51
C GLN A 2 46.56 -31.94 -40.09
N GLN A 3 46.84 -30.75 -39.56
CA GLN A 3 46.40 -30.10 -38.33
C GLN A 3 45.03 -29.43 -38.49
N GLY A 4 44.40 -29.10 -37.38
CA GLY A 4 43.23 -28.21 -37.34
C GLY A 4 42.79 -27.90 -35.90
N ASP A 5 43.63 -27.21 -35.13
CA ASP A 5 43.30 -26.65 -33.81
C ASP A 5 42.33 -25.46 -33.94
N SER A 6 41.22 -25.49 -33.18
CA SER A 6 40.38 -24.32 -32.89
C SER A 6 40.58 -23.93 -31.42
N MET A 7 41.31 -22.83 -31.22
CA MET A 7 41.71 -22.31 -29.91
C MET A 7 40.60 -21.41 -29.34
N LEU A 8 40.02 -21.82 -28.22
CA LEU A 8 39.07 -21.06 -27.40
C LEU A 8 39.77 -19.88 -26.72
N SER A 9 39.28 -18.66 -26.96
CA SER A 9 39.74 -17.44 -26.32
C SER A 9 38.67 -16.92 -25.35
N LEU A 10 38.79 -17.25 -24.06
CA LEU A 10 38.00 -16.64 -22.98
C LEU A 10 38.71 -15.37 -22.48
N ARG A 11 38.05 -14.21 -22.60
CA ARG A 11 38.43 -12.97 -21.91
C ARG A 11 37.65 -12.84 -20.60
N PRO A 12 38.32 -12.62 -19.46
CA PRO A 12 37.68 -12.12 -18.24
C PRO A 12 37.63 -10.59 -18.27
N GLY A 13 36.44 -10.01 -18.27
CA GLY A 13 36.21 -8.56 -18.16
C GLY A 13 35.46 -8.23 -16.87
N GLY A 14 36.14 -7.60 -15.92
CA GLY A 14 35.56 -7.14 -14.66
C GLY A 14 34.63 -5.93 -14.83
N GLY A 15 33.50 -5.96 -14.14
CA GLY A 15 32.52 -4.87 -14.06
C GLY A 15 32.33 -4.44 -12.60
N ARG A 16 32.70 -3.19 -12.33
CA ARG A 16 32.83 -2.54 -11.02
C ARG A 16 31.46 -2.07 -10.51
N GLY A 17 31.23 -2.21 -9.20
CA GLY A 17 29.98 -1.86 -8.51
C GLY A 17 29.61 -0.38 -8.60
N GLY A 18 28.31 -0.13 -8.69
CA GLY A 18 27.69 1.19 -8.60
C GLY A 18 26.42 1.11 -7.77
N SER A 19 26.51 1.47 -6.50
CA SER A 19 25.35 1.74 -5.65
C SER A 19 24.65 3.00 -6.16
N ARG A 20 23.52 2.85 -6.87
CA ARG A 20 22.64 3.97 -7.18
C ARG A 20 21.82 4.30 -5.93
N ARG A 21 22.24 5.34 -5.21
CA ARG A 21 21.35 6.07 -4.30
C ARG A 21 20.36 6.84 -5.16
N PHE A 22 19.08 6.54 -5.02
CA PHE A 22 18.01 7.40 -5.49
C PHE A 22 18.07 8.69 -4.67
N ALA A 23 18.34 9.81 -5.35
CA ALA A 23 18.14 11.14 -4.81
C ALA A 23 16.99 11.75 -5.63
N PRO A 24 15.95 12.32 -5.01
CA PRO A 24 14.89 12.96 -5.76
C PRO A 24 15.46 14.25 -6.36
N ARG A 25 15.20 14.46 -7.64
CA ARG A 25 15.63 15.65 -8.39
C ARG A 25 14.41 16.51 -8.68
N PHE A 26 13.97 17.29 -7.71
CA PHE A 26 12.99 18.34 -7.93
C PHE A 26 13.66 19.49 -8.72
N THR A 27 13.34 19.59 -10.01
CA THR A 27 13.56 20.81 -10.79
C THR A 27 12.23 21.52 -10.97
N LEU A 28 11.96 22.53 -10.14
CA LEU A 28 10.90 23.50 -10.36
C LEU A 28 11.26 24.35 -11.58
N SER A 29 10.45 24.27 -12.64
CA SER A 29 10.45 25.24 -13.73
C SER A 29 9.13 26.01 -13.66
N SER A 30 9.19 27.25 -13.17
CA SER A 30 8.11 28.23 -13.26
C SER A 30 8.51 29.29 -14.28
N SER A 31 7.66 29.55 -15.26
CA SER A 31 7.77 30.71 -16.15
C SER A 31 6.40 31.37 -16.28
N SER A 32 6.32 32.54 -15.65
CA SER A 32 5.70 33.81 -16.08
C SER A 32 4.36 33.80 -16.82
N ASP A 33 3.36 34.42 -16.20
CA ASP A 33 2.45 35.35 -16.89
C ASP A 33 2.26 36.63 -16.06
N LEU A 34 2.13 37.74 -16.79
CA LEU A 34 2.28 39.12 -16.36
C LEU A 34 0.95 39.80 -15.93
N THR A 35 1.12 40.91 -15.21
CA THR A 35 0.22 42.08 -15.09
C THR A 35 -0.97 42.00 -14.10
N ASN A 36 -0.89 42.73 -12.97
CA ASN A 36 -1.61 44.00 -12.74
C ASN A 36 -1.30 44.50 -11.30
N GLY A 37 -1.16 45.81 -11.14
CA GLY A 37 -0.65 46.44 -9.92
C GLY A 37 -1.68 46.78 -8.85
N GLY A 38 -1.18 47.37 -7.75
CA GLY A 38 -1.98 48.11 -6.77
C GLY A 38 -1.69 47.73 -5.30
N ASP A 39 -0.86 48.55 -4.67
CA ASP A 39 -0.86 48.94 -3.25
C ASP A 39 -0.53 47.95 -2.10
N ALA A 40 0.17 48.50 -1.10
CA ALA A 40 0.91 47.86 -0.02
C ALA A 40 0.22 48.13 1.36
N PRO A 41 0.86 48.01 2.55
CA PRO A 41 1.88 47.09 3.06
C PRO A 41 1.55 46.47 4.47
N SER A 42 2.37 45.50 4.86
CA SER A 42 2.94 45.24 6.20
C SER A 42 2.07 45.14 7.47
N PHE A 43 2.02 43.94 8.05
CA PHE A 43 2.17 43.74 9.51
C PHE A 43 3.10 42.55 9.80
N ALA A 44 4.17 42.81 10.56
CA ALA A 44 5.09 41.82 11.11
C ALA A 44 4.72 41.55 12.57
N VAL A 45 4.74 40.28 12.98
CA VAL A 45 4.79 39.88 14.40
C VAL A 45 5.94 38.90 14.61
N LYS A 46 6.73 39.19 15.65
CA LYS A 46 7.96 38.55 16.08
C LYS A 46 7.82 38.23 17.57
N GLY A 47 8.03 36.99 17.97
CA GLY A 47 8.26 36.55 19.36
C GLY A 47 8.87 35.14 19.30
N SER A 48 10.13 34.92 19.70
CA SER A 48 10.64 34.78 21.09
C SER A 48 9.89 33.66 21.84
N GLY A 49 10.44 32.55 22.31
CA GLY A 49 11.79 32.20 22.77
C GLY A 49 11.69 31.64 24.20
N GLY A 50 12.26 30.46 24.48
CA GLY A 50 12.34 29.79 25.81
C GLY A 50 12.06 28.29 25.68
N LEU A 51 13.02 27.36 25.72
CA LEU A 51 13.97 26.92 26.77
C LEU A 51 13.27 26.36 28.03
N LEU A 52 13.57 25.09 28.38
CA LEU A 52 14.04 24.60 29.70
C LEU A 52 13.64 23.13 30.00
N ASN A 53 14.70 22.32 30.16
CA ASN A 53 14.95 21.24 31.13
C ASN A 53 14.06 19.98 31.29
N ASP A 54 14.68 18.85 30.94
CA ASP A 54 15.11 17.74 31.83
C ASP A 54 14.23 17.26 33.01
N ARG A 55 13.85 15.98 32.92
CA ARG A 55 13.87 15.03 34.06
C ARG A 55 13.74 13.57 33.58
N PRO A 56 14.60 12.65 34.06
CA PRO A 56 14.23 11.24 34.17
C PRO A 56 14.30 10.75 35.64
N SER A 57 13.37 9.86 36.00
CA SER A 57 13.35 9.07 37.24
C SER A 57 13.04 7.63 36.82
N ALA A 58 13.97 6.67 36.97
CA ALA A 58 14.30 5.93 38.18
C ALA A 58 13.35 4.74 38.44
N LEU A 59 13.91 3.53 38.24
CA LEU A 59 13.82 2.33 39.07
C LEU A 59 12.43 1.77 39.43
N VAL A 60 12.11 0.56 38.93
CA VAL A 60 11.72 -0.57 39.80
C VAL A 60 12.21 -1.89 39.19
N GLN A 61 12.86 -2.66 40.05
CA GLN A 61 13.51 -3.95 39.87
C GLN A 61 12.54 -5.06 40.29
N GLY A 62 12.38 -6.11 39.47
CA GLY A 62 11.50 -7.24 39.76
C GLY A 62 12.01 -8.51 39.07
N ASN A 63 12.79 -9.27 39.83
CA ASN A 63 13.53 -10.47 39.48
C ASN A 63 12.66 -11.73 39.68
N GLY A 64 12.79 -12.76 38.84
CA GLY A 64 12.14 -14.07 39.02
C GLY A 64 11.81 -14.74 37.68
N SER A 65 12.77 -15.36 37.00
CA SER A 65 13.19 -16.76 37.14
C SER A 65 12.24 -17.78 36.47
N GLN A 66 12.83 -18.52 35.51
CA GLN A 66 12.51 -19.90 35.08
C GLN A 66 11.58 -20.13 33.86
N GLN A 67 12.19 -20.01 32.67
CA GLN A 67 12.35 -21.06 31.62
C GLN A 67 12.08 -22.54 32.05
N PRO A 68 12.00 -23.54 31.11
CA PRO A 68 11.21 -23.65 29.86
C PRO A 68 10.73 -25.12 29.55
N LYS A 69 10.10 -25.31 28.36
CA LYS A 69 10.30 -26.46 27.43
C LYS A 69 9.54 -27.82 27.65
N PRO A 70 9.42 -28.67 26.59
CA PRO A 70 8.14 -29.12 26.01
C PRO A 70 8.09 -30.66 25.76
N VAL A 71 7.39 -31.10 24.69
CA VAL A 71 7.43 -32.36 23.90
C VAL A 71 6.48 -33.55 24.20
N PRO A 72 6.06 -34.30 23.13
CA PRO A 72 4.72 -34.92 22.96
C PRO A 72 4.77 -36.44 22.62
N SER A 73 3.67 -36.96 22.03
CA SER A 73 3.58 -38.03 21.00
C SER A 73 3.08 -39.44 21.44
N PRO A 74 2.74 -40.37 20.50
CA PRO A 74 1.36 -40.88 20.28
C PRO A 74 1.29 -42.43 20.10
N THR A 75 0.12 -43.03 19.83
CA THR A 75 -0.13 -44.29 19.05
C THR A 75 -1.64 -44.64 19.14
N ARG A 76 -2.36 -45.23 18.17
CA ARG A 76 -2.11 -46.49 17.43
C ARG A 76 -3.20 -46.79 16.36
N GLN A 77 -2.76 -47.08 15.11
CA GLN A 77 -3.16 -48.12 14.12
C GLN A 77 -4.65 -48.23 13.64
N THR A 78 -4.97 -48.46 12.35
CA THR A 78 -4.68 -49.68 11.55
C THR A 78 -5.15 -49.55 10.08
N VAL A 79 -4.59 -50.41 9.18
CA VAL A 79 -5.03 -50.85 7.81
C VAL A 79 -4.33 -50.16 6.61
N GLU A 80 -3.20 -50.67 6.06
CA GLU A 80 -3.00 -51.65 4.94
C GLU A 80 -3.61 -51.19 3.57
N LYS A 81 -2.99 -51.18 2.35
CA LYS A 81 -1.91 -51.91 1.62
C LYS A 81 -1.70 -51.21 0.20
N PRO A 82 -0.88 -51.67 -0.80
CA PRO A 82 0.53 -51.32 -1.10
C PRO A 82 0.88 -50.84 -2.55
N LYS A 83 2.17 -50.47 -2.76
CA LYS A 83 3.07 -50.55 -3.96
C LYS A 83 3.69 -49.24 -4.52
N PRO A 84 4.93 -49.30 -5.08
CA PRO A 84 6.01 -48.35 -4.77
C PRO A 84 6.60 -47.64 -6.01
N GLN A 85 7.14 -46.44 -5.84
CA GLN A 85 8.16 -45.93 -6.76
C GLN A 85 9.12 -44.95 -6.05
N PRO A 86 10.44 -45.12 -6.23
CA PRO A 86 11.45 -44.27 -5.60
C PRO A 86 11.68 -43.03 -6.48
N GLN A 87 11.46 -41.83 -5.92
CA GLN A 87 12.01 -40.62 -6.53
C GLN A 87 12.74 -39.77 -5.46
N PRO A 88 13.97 -39.30 -5.76
CA PRO A 88 14.82 -38.60 -4.80
C PRO A 88 14.19 -37.29 -4.34
N GLN A 89 14.10 -37.11 -3.02
CA GLN A 89 13.76 -35.82 -2.42
C GLN A 89 14.97 -34.89 -2.57
N GLU A 90 14.93 -34.07 -3.61
CA GLU A 90 15.87 -32.96 -3.81
C GLU A 90 15.41 -31.75 -3.00
N VAL A 91 16.30 -31.32 -2.11
CA VAL A 91 16.17 -30.20 -1.19
C VAL A 91 16.40 -28.89 -1.97
N ALA A 92 15.40 -27.99 -2.05
CA ALA A 92 15.59 -26.64 -2.60
C ALA A 92 14.69 -25.59 -1.89
N PRO A 93 15.12 -24.30 -1.80
CA PRO A 93 15.01 -23.48 -0.59
C PRO A 93 13.90 -22.38 -0.62
N PRO A 94 13.32 -21.96 0.53
CA PRO A 94 12.31 -20.88 0.58
C PRO A 94 12.85 -19.45 0.81
N THR A 95 14.15 -19.19 0.77
CA THR A 95 14.72 -17.95 1.35
C THR A 95 14.97 -16.78 0.40
N THR A 96 14.88 -16.94 -0.92
CA THR A 96 15.22 -15.85 -1.87
C THR A 96 14.06 -14.92 -2.20
N THR A 97 12.81 -15.39 -2.15
CA THR A 97 11.65 -14.58 -2.56
C THR A 97 11.25 -13.58 -1.47
N SER A 98 11.35 -13.94 -0.19
CA SER A 98 10.90 -13.08 0.91
C SER A 98 11.70 -11.79 1.05
N LEU A 99 13.02 -11.85 0.86
CA LEU A 99 13.89 -10.68 0.96
C LEU A 99 13.53 -9.63 -0.11
N ASN A 100 13.21 -10.08 -1.33
CA ASN A 100 12.79 -9.18 -2.41
C ASN A 100 11.46 -8.48 -2.09
N THR A 101 10.49 -9.19 -1.49
CA THR A 101 9.20 -8.59 -1.11
C THR A 101 9.36 -7.51 -0.04
N VAL A 102 10.21 -7.74 0.97
CA VAL A 102 10.46 -6.75 2.03
C VAL A 102 11.14 -5.50 1.48
N GLU A 103 12.13 -5.66 0.60
CA GLU A 103 12.78 -4.53 -0.06
C GLU A 103 11.82 -3.74 -0.95
N LEU A 104 10.94 -4.45 -1.68
CA LEU A 104 9.94 -3.83 -2.53
C LEU A 104 8.91 -3.05 -1.71
N SER A 105 8.37 -3.65 -0.65
CA SER A 105 7.47 -2.97 0.30
C SER A 105 8.10 -1.71 0.87
N ARG A 106 9.38 -1.76 1.28
CA ARG A 106 10.09 -0.57 1.78
C ARG A 106 10.19 0.54 0.74
N LYS A 107 10.46 0.21 -0.53
CA LYS A 107 10.53 1.20 -1.62
C LYS A 107 9.16 1.80 -1.91
N THR A 108 8.13 0.96 -1.99
CA THR A 108 6.75 1.39 -2.21
C THR A 108 6.29 2.33 -1.10
N ASN A 109 6.55 1.98 0.17
CA ASN A 109 6.13 2.80 1.31
C ASN A 109 6.87 4.15 1.34
N SER A 110 8.17 4.15 1.04
CA SER A 110 8.94 5.40 0.92
C SER A 110 8.40 6.32 -0.20
N LEU A 111 8.04 5.76 -1.35
CA LEU A 111 7.45 6.50 -2.48
C LEU A 111 6.09 7.08 -2.11
N LEU A 112 5.22 6.27 -1.49
CA LEU A 112 3.89 6.70 -1.06
C LEU A 112 3.97 7.81 -0.02
N GLU A 113 4.88 7.70 0.97
CA GLU A 113 5.13 8.76 1.93
C GLU A 113 5.61 10.06 1.25
N GLU A 114 6.50 9.97 0.28
CA GLU A 114 6.95 11.14 -0.49
C GLU A 114 5.79 11.79 -1.23
N TYR A 115 5.01 11.01 -1.99
CA TYR A 115 3.79 11.49 -2.64
C TYR A 115 2.82 12.13 -1.63
N PHE A 116 2.67 11.55 -0.44
CA PHE A 116 1.80 12.12 0.58
C PHE A 116 2.34 13.42 1.20
N ASN A 117 3.60 13.77 0.97
CA ASN A 117 4.17 15.04 1.41
C ASN A 117 4.18 16.08 0.29
N VAL A 118 4.53 15.69 -0.95
CA VAL A 118 4.74 16.61 -2.07
C VAL A 118 3.55 16.75 -3.02
N ARG A 119 2.62 15.78 -3.02
CA ARG A 119 1.39 15.74 -3.85
C ARG A 119 1.63 15.79 -5.37
N LEU A 120 2.79 15.32 -5.85
CA LEU A 120 3.08 15.26 -7.28
C LEU A 120 2.68 13.90 -7.86
N LEU A 121 1.53 13.86 -8.55
CA LEU A 121 0.97 12.64 -9.14
C LEU A 121 1.86 12.03 -10.24
N ASP A 122 2.41 12.85 -11.12
CA ASP A 122 3.24 12.35 -12.23
C ASP A 122 4.59 11.82 -11.75
N GLU A 123 5.15 12.40 -10.67
CA GLU A 123 6.36 11.87 -10.03
C GLU A 123 6.07 10.51 -9.39
N ALA A 124 4.98 10.39 -8.61
CA ALA A 124 4.58 9.14 -8.01
C ALA A 124 4.37 8.04 -9.07
N LEU A 125 3.67 8.37 -10.17
CA LEU A 125 3.49 7.48 -11.31
C LEU A 125 4.82 7.00 -11.88
N GLN A 126 5.74 7.92 -12.18
CA GLN A 126 7.04 7.57 -12.73
C GLN A 126 7.82 6.64 -11.79
N CYS A 127 7.84 6.96 -10.49
CA CYS A 127 8.52 6.12 -9.51
C CYS A 127 7.89 4.72 -9.42
N ILE A 128 6.57 4.58 -9.56
CA ILE A 128 5.88 3.28 -9.56
C ILE A 128 6.25 2.47 -10.80
N GLU A 129 6.26 3.08 -11.99
CA GLU A 129 6.68 2.41 -13.23
C GLU A 129 8.15 1.96 -13.16
N GLU A 130 9.01 2.73 -12.50
CA GLU A 130 10.42 2.39 -12.29
C GLU A 130 10.62 1.17 -11.38
N LEU A 131 9.66 0.86 -10.49
CA LEU A 131 9.71 -0.36 -9.68
C LEU A 131 9.57 -1.64 -10.53
N LYS A 132 8.95 -1.57 -11.72
CA LYS A 132 8.82 -2.67 -12.70
C LYS A 132 8.31 -3.99 -12.10
N THR A 133 7.34 -3.90 -11.19
CA THR A 133 6.82 -5.04 -10.42
C THR A 133 5.29 -5.09 -10.46
N PRO A 134 4.69 -5.35 -11.65
CA PRO A 134 3.23 -5.36 -11.80
C PRO A 134 2.52 -6.38 -10.92
N SER A 135 3.18 -7.49 -10.57
CA SER A 135 2.65 -8.48 -9.63
C SER A 135 2.44 -7.94 -8.20
N TYR A 136 3.07 -6.81 -7.86
CA TYR A 136 2.95 -6.15 -6.57
C TYR A 136 1.90 -5.02 -6.56
N HIS A 137 1.26 -4.73 -7.70
CA HIS A 137 0.28 -3.67 -7.81
C HIS A 137 -0.89 -3.78 -6.82
N PRO A 138 -1.48 -4.97 -6.55
CA PRO A 138 -2.50 -5.08 -5.51
C PRO A 138 -2.00 -4.69 -4.12
N GLU A 139 -0.77 -5.07 -3.76
CA GLU A 139 -0.15 -4.69 -2.49
C GLU A 139 0.14 -3.19 -2.45
N LEU A 140 0.61 -2.59 -3.54
CA LEU A 140 0.78 -1.13 -3.65
C LEU A 140 -0.51 -0.37 -3.35
N VAL A 141 -1.65 -0.84 -3.88
CA VAL A 141 -2.96 -0.23 -3.63
C VAL A 141 -3.33 -0.34 -2.14
N LYS A 142 -3.17 -1.53 -1.56
CA LYS A 142 -3.43 -1.75 -0.13
C LYS A 142 -2.52 -0.88 0.76
N GLU A 143 -1.21 -0.81 0.47
CA GLU A 143 -0.27 0.03 1.21
C GLU A 143 -0.59 1.53 1.05
N ALA A 144 -0.99 1.98 -0.14
CA ALA A 144 -1.42 3.37 -0.36
C ALA A 144 -2.61 3.74 0.52
N ILE A 145 -3.61 2.86 0.61
CA ILE A 145 -4.77 3.06 1.48
C ILE A 145 -4.35 3.04 2.95
N SER A 146 -3.61 2.01 3.39
CA SER A 146 -3.17 1.89 4.80
C SER A 146 -2.36 3.09 5.25
N LEU A 147 -1.28 3.40 4.55
CA LEU A 147 -0.40 4.51 4.91
C LEU A 147 -1.11 5.85 4.84
N GLY A 148 -1.98 6.05 3.85
CA GLY A 148 -2.73 7.29 3.68
C GLY A 148 -3.75 7.51 4.80
N LEU A 149 -4.43 6.46 5.25
CA LEU A 149 -5.44 6.53 6.30
C LEU A 149 -4.84 6.59 7.72
N GLU A 150 -3.62 6.10 7.91
CA GLU A 150 -2.85 6.21 9.16
C GLU A 150 -2.26 7.62 9.40
N LYS A 151 -2.26 8.50 8.38
CA LYS A 151 -1.78 9.88 8.53
C LYS A 151 -2.70 10.72 9.43
N ASN A 152 -2.13 11.78 10.00
CA ASN A 152 -2.85 12.76 10.80
C ASN A 152 -2.57 14.17 10.27
N PRO A 153 -3.49 14.81 9.53
CA PRO A 153 -4.81 14.31 9.13
C PRO A 153 -4.75 13.16 8.09
N PRO A 154 -5.79 12.31 7.97
CA PRO A 154 -5.84 11.25 6.96
C PRO A 154 -5.80 11.80 5.53
N CYS A 155 -5.05 11.15 4.66
CA CYS A 155 -4.84 11.55 3.26
C CYS A 155 -5.89 10.93 2.31
N VAL A 156 -7.18 11.03 2.63
CA VAL A 156 -8.29 10.42 1.85
C VAL A 156 -8.29 10.84 0.38
N GLU A 157 -8.41 12.14 0.11
CA GLU A 157 -8.43 12.68 -1.25
C GLU A 157 -7.12 12.41 -2.02
N PRO A 158 -5.91 12.61 -1.45
CA PRO A 158 -4.67 12.23 -2.11
C PRO A 158 -4.57 10.76 -2.50
N VAL A 159 -5.07 9.83 -1.66
CA VAL A 159 -5.10 8.40 -1.99
C VAL A 159 -6.02 8.15 -3.17
N ALA A 160 -7.25 8.66 -3.13
CA ALA A 160 -8.22 8.49 -4.22
C ALA A 160 -7.65 9.03 -5.55
N LYS A 161 -7.08 10.25 -5.55
CA LYS A 161 -6.44 10.85 -6.72
C LYS A 161 -5.28 10.03 -7.28
N LEU A 162 -4.44 9.47 -6.41
CA LEU A 162 -3.32 8.63 -6.85
C LEU A 162 -3.84 7.39 -7.58
N LEU A 163 -4.78 6.68 -6.96
CA LEU A 163 -5.33 5.45 -7.51
C LEU A 163 -6.08 5.70 -8.83
N GLU A 164 -6.89 6.76 -8.90
CA GLU A 164 -7.56 7.20 -10.12
C GLU A 164 -6.55 7.53 -11.24
N HIS A 165 -5.48 8.27 -10.92
CA HIS A 165 -4.44 8.63 -11.89
C HIS A 165 -3.72 7.39 -12.43
N LEU A 166 -3.36 6.44 -11.56
CA LEU A 166 -2.67 5.21 -11.96
C LEU A 166 -3.54 4.31 -12.84
N VAL A 167 -4.86 4.24 -12.59
CA VAL A 167 -5.81 3.53 -13.47
C VAL A 167 -5.95 4.26 -14.80
N SER A 168 -6.12 5.59 -14.77
CA SER A 168 -6.27 6.42 -15.97
C SER A 168 -5.06 6.33 -16.90
N LYS A 169 -3.86 6.10 -16.33
CA LYS A 169 -2.60 5.95 -17.06
C LYS A 169 -2.28 4.50 -17.41
N ASN A 170 -3.18 3.55 -17.13
CA ASN A 170 -3.03 2.11 -17.38
C ASN A 170 -1.84 1.45 -16.67
N VAL A 171 -1.37 2.05 -15.56
CA VAL A 171 -0.36 1.42 -14.70
C VAL A 171 -1.02 0.35 -13.83
N LEU A 172 -2.18 0.67 -13.23
CA LEU A 172 -3.03 -0.28 -12.53
C LEU A 172 -4.12 -0.80 -13.45
N THR A 173 -4.29 -2.12 -13.51
CA THR A 173 -5.50 -2.69 -14.12
C THR A 173 -6.69 -2.57 -13.15
N PRO A 174 -7.95 -2.57 -13.63
CA PRO A 174 -9.12 -2.62 -12.76
C PRO A 174 -9.08 -3.81 -11.78
N LYS A 175 -8.47 -4.93 -12.21
CA LYS A 175 -8.27 -6.12 -11.37
C LYS A 175 -7.27 -5.87 -10.25
N ASP A 176 -6.17 -5.17 -10.50
CA ASP A 176 -5.18 -4.85 -9.48
C ASP A 176 -5.78 -3.93 -8.41
N LEU A 177 -6.53 -2.90 -8.84
CA LEU A 177 -7.24 -1.99 -7.95
C LEU A 177 -8.27 -2.73 -7.09
N ARG A 178 -9.14 -3.53 -7.71
CA ARG A 178 -10.14 -4.37 -7.01
C ARG A 178 -9.46 -5.28 -5.99
N ASN A 179 -8.41 -6.00 -6.37
CA ASN A 179 -7.70 -6.89 -5.45
C ASN A 179 -7.08 -6.13 -4.28
N GLY A 180 -6.45 -4.97 -4.52
CA GLY A 180 -5.85 -4.16 -3.47
C GLY A 180 -6.87 -3.59 -2.48
N CYS A 181 -8.01 -3.10 -2.99
CA CYS A 181 -9.12 -2.66 -2.16
C CYS A 181 -9.70 -3.81 -1.32
N LEU A 182 -9.82 -5.02 -1.88
CA LEU A 182 -10.25 -6.21 -1.14
C LEU A 182 -9.24 -6.64 -0.06
N LEU A 183 -7.94 -6.55 -0.34
CA LEU A 183 -6.89 -6.82 0.65
C LEU A 183 -7.04 -5.88 1.86
N TYR A 184 -7.16 -4.57 1.63
CA TYR A 184 -7.37 -3.61 2.71
C TYR A 184 -8.72 -3.84 3.43
N GLY A 185 -9.80 -4.00 2.66
CA GLY A 185 -11.15 -4.25 3.19
C GLY A 185 -11.24 -5.49 4.08
N SER A 186 -10.46 -6.54 3.78
CA SER A 186 -10.42 -7.76 4.60
C SER A 186 -9.78 -7.59 5.97
N MET A 187 -8.98 -6.54 6.16
CA MET A 187 -8.32 -6.19 7.43
C MET A 187 -9.06 -5.07 8.17
N LEU A 188 -10.12 -4.53 7.58
CA LEU A 188 -10.74 -3.29 8.02
C LEU A 188 -11.41 -3.41 9.40
N ASP A 189 -11.89 -4.60 9.75
CA ASP A 189 -12.47 -4.84 11.08
C ASP A 189 -11.42 -4.67 12.18
N ASP A 190 -10.23 -5.26 12.00
CA ASP A 190 -9.14 -5.11 12.96
C ASP A 190 -8.61 -3.67 12.97
N ILE A 191 -8.41 -3.07 11.79
CA ILE A 191 -7.94 -1.68 11.66
C ILE A 191 -8.93 -0.70 12.29
N GLY A 192 -10.23 -0.93 12.13
CA GLY A 192 -11.29 -0.07 12.66
C GLY A 192 -11.31 0.02 14.18
N ILE A 193 -10.79 -1.00 14.88
CA ILE A 193 -10.64 -1.00 16.34
C ILE A 193 -9.63 0.07 16.77
N ASP A 194 -8.47 0.12 16.11
CA ASP A 194 -7.41 1.07 16.43
C ASP A 194 -7.64 2.45 15.80
N LEU A 195 -8.24 2.47 14.61
CA LEU A 195 -8.50 3.66 13.79
C LEU A 195 -10.00 3.77 13.47
N PRO A 196 -10.84 4.28 14.39
CA PRO A 196 -12.30 4.29 14.23
C PRO A 196 -12.80 5.13 13.04
N LYS A 197 -11.95 5.99 12.46
CA LYS A 197 -12.25 6.75 11.25
C LYS A 197 -11.91 6.02 9.96
N ALA A 198 -11.09 4.96 10.00
CA ALA A 198 -10.64 4.25 8.81
C ALA A 198 -11.80 3.69 7.97
N PRO A 199 -12.87 3.10 8.54
CA PRO A 199 -14.02 2.64 7.76
C PRO A 199 -14.73 3.74 6.97
N ASN A 200 -15.02 4.89 7.60
CA ASN A 200 -15.62 6.03 6.88
C ASN A 200 -14.66 6.55 5.79
N ASN A 201 -13.39 6.77 6.13
CA ASN A 201 -12.41 7.31 5.17
C ASN A 201 -12.17 6.35 3.99
N PHE A 202 -12.17 5.04 4.23
CA PHE A 202 -12.07 4.05 3.17
C PHE A 202 -13.31 4.05 2.27
N GLY A 203 -14.50 4.20 2.86
CA GLY A 203 -15.72 4.39 2.09
C GLY A 203 -15.70 5.66 1.21
N GLU A 204 -15.11 6.76 1.66
CA GLU A 204 -14.90 7.96 0.83
C GLU A 204 -13.95 7.71 -0.35
N ILE A 205 -12.88 6.94 -0.13
CA ILE A 205 -11.97 6.51 -1.22
C ILE A 205 -12.74 5.64 -2.24
N LEU A 206 -13.45 4.62 -1.77
CA LEU A 206 -14.24 3.74 -2.63
C LEU A 206 -15.30 4.52 -3.42
N GLY A 207 -16.03 5.42 -2.77
CA GLY A 207 -17.02 6.27 -3.43
C GLY A 207 -16.41 7.18 -4.50
N SER A 208 -15.23 7.74 -4.23
CA SER A 208 -14.48 8.51 -5.23
C SER A 208 -14.05 7.65 -6.43
N LEU A 209 -13.58 6.43 -6.19
CA LEU A 209 -13.17 5.50 -7.26
C LEU A 209 -14.34 5.04 -8.13
N VAL A 210 -15.51 4.81 -7.52
CA VAL A 210 -16.75 4.48 -8.25
C VAL A 210 -17.18 5.68 -9.11
N MET A 211 -17.16 6.90 -8.55
CA MET A 211 -17.50 8.12 -9.29
C MET A 211 -16.56 8.38 -10.48
N ALA A 212 -15.27 8.11 -10.31
CA ALA A 212 -14.28 8.24 -11.37
C ALA A 212 -14.34 7.10 -12.42
N LYS A 213 -15.24 6.12 -12.26
CA LYS A 213 -15.30 4.87 -13.08
C LYS A 213 -13.99 4.08 -13.06
N ALA A 214 -13.18 4.25 -12.02
CA ALA A 214 -11.98 3.46 -11.79
C ALA A 214 -12.31 2.11 -11.14
N SER A 215 -13.46 2.01 -10.47
CA SER A 215 -14.01 0.78 -9.86
C SER A 215 -15.52 0.68 -10.08
N ASP A 216 -16.08 -0.50 -9.78
CA ASP A 216 -17.51 -0.81 -9.89
C ASP A 216 -18.21 -0.89 -8.53
N SER A 217 -19.54 -0.76 -8.54
CA SER A 217 -20.40 -0.98 -7.36
C SER A 217 -20.27 -2.40 -6.78
N GLU A 218 -19.95 -3.40 -7.62
CA GLU A 218 -19.77 -4.79 -7.22
C GLU A 218 -18.57 -4.98 -6.26
N LEU A 219 -17.52 -4.17 -6.39
CA LEU A 219 -16.40 -4.16 -5.44
C LEU A 219 -16.86 -3.75 -4.05
N VAL A 220 -17.70 -2.71 -3.95
CA VAL A 220 -18.24 -2.24 -2.67
C VAL A 220 -19.05 -3.34 -2.01
N LYS A 221 -19.92 -4.01 -2.78
CA LYS A 221 -20.69 -5.17 -2.31
C LYS A 221 -19.80 -6.30 -1.79
N GLU A 222 -18.74 -6.66 -2.51
CA GLU A 222 -17.84 -7.74 -2.10
C GLU A 222 -17.08 -7.38 -0.82
N ILE A 223 -16.62 -6.13 -0.67
CA ILE A 223 -15.96 -5.65 0.54
C ILE A 223 -16.92 -5.76 1.74
N LEU A 224 -18.15 -5.25 1.60
CA LEU A 224 -19.16 -5.31 2.67
C LEU A 224 -19.50 -6.76 3.06
N MET A 225 -19.49 -7.70 2.12
CA MET A 225 -19.70 -9.13 2.41
C MET A 225 -18.53 -9.79 3.16
N LYS A 226 -17.31 -9.26 3.04
CA LYS A 226 -16.13 -9.79 3.73
C LYS A 226 -15.96 -9.26 5.15
N MET A 227 -16.53 -8.09 5.43
CA MET A 227 -16.53 -7.49 6.76
C MET A 227 -17.47 -8.25 7.70
N GLY A 228 -17.10 -8.38 8.96
CA GLY A 228 -17.88 -8.99 10.02
C GLY A 228 -18.58 -7.96 10.92
N ASP A 229 -18.06 -6.75 11.04
CA ASP A 229 -18.62 -5.71 11.92
C ASP A 229 -19.66 -4.84 11.20
N GLU A 230 -20.90 -4.85 11.71
CA GLU A 230 -22.01 -4.11 11.12
C GLU A 230 -21.87 -2.58 11.23
N TRP A 231 -21.21 -2.07 12.29
CA TRP A 231 -20.98 -0.64 12.43
C TRP A 231 -19.96 -0.14 11.40
N PHE A 232 -18.89 -0.90 11.16
CA PHE A 232 -17.91 -0.59 10.12
C PHE A 232 -18.52 -0.72 8.72
N LYS A 233 -19.31 -1.76 8.43
CA LYS A 233 -20.04 -1.88 7.16
C LYS A 233 -20.92 -0.67 6.89
N LYS A 234 -21.69 -0.24 7.90
CA LYS A 234 -22.53 0.95 7.81
C LYS A 234 -21.71 2.20 7.51
N ALA A 235 -20.60 2.39 8.21
CA ALA A 235 -19.72 3.54 8.02
C ALA A 235 -19.12 3.58 6.59
N VAL A 236 -18.66 2.44 6.07
CA VAL A 236 -18.18 2.33 4.69
C VAL A 236 -19.29 2.67 3.70
N LEU A 237 -20.46 2.05 3.83
CA LEU A 237 -21.56 2.24 2.91
C LEU A 237 -22.08 3.68 2.90
N GLU A 238 -22.32 4.28 4.08
CA GLU A 238 -22.77 5.67 4.18
C GLU A 238 -21.76 6.65 3.56
N ALA A 239 -20.46 6.39 3.69
CA ALA A 239 -19.41 7.19 3.10
C ALA A 239 -19.33 7.05 1.57
N VAL A 240 -19.44 5.83 1.04
CA VAL A 240 -19.54 5.59 -0.42
C VAL A 240 -20.73 6.35 -0.98
N MET A 241 -21.89 6.18 -0.34
CA MET A 241 -23.13 6.83 -0.75
C MET A 241 -23.06 8.34 -0.74
N ARG A 242 -22.47 8.94 0.29
CA ARG A 242 -22.25 10.39 0.38
C ARG A 242 -21.42 10.90 -0.79
N SER A 243 -20.31 10.21 -1.07
CA SER A 243 -19.38 10.58 -2.14
C SER A 243 -20.03 10.49 -3.53
N VAL A 244 -20.87 9.47 -3.76
CA VAL A 244 -21.60 9.30 -5.03
C VAL A 244 -22.78 10.28 -5.16
N SER A 245 -23.49 10.57 -4.07
CA SER A 245 -24.67 11.44 -4.08
C SER A 245 -24.33 12.91 -4.29
N GLU A 246 -23.19 13.38 -3.77
CA GLU A 246 -22.76 14.78 -3.95
C GLU A 246 -22.40 15.11 -5.40
N SER A 247 -22.22 14.10 -6.26
CA SER A 247 -21.50 14.28 -7.51
C SER A 247 -22.19 13.83 -8.80
N LEU A 248 -23.40 13.23 -8.82
CA LEU A 248 -24.39 13.21 -9.94
C LEU A 248 -25.35 11.98 -9.87
N LEU A 249 -26.62 12.17 -10.28
CA LEU A 249 -27.65 11.13 -10.50
C LEU A 249 -27.20 10.12 -11.56
N THR A 250 -26.44 9.10 -11.17
CA THR A 250 -25.91 8.06 -12.05
C THR A 250 -26.45 6.70 -11.66
N THR A 251 -26.55 5.78 -12.64
CA THR A 251 -26.99 4.38 -12.46
C THR A 251 -26.25 3.68 -11.31
N GLU A 252 -24.97 4.02 -11.12
CA GLU A 252 -24.13 3.53 -10.03
C GLU A 252 -24.71 3.85 -8.64
N ALA A 253 -25.36 5.00 -8.46
CA ALA A 253 -25.97 5.37 -7.18
C ALA A 253 -27.09 4.39 -6.77
N VAL A 254 -27.83 3.83 -7.74
CA VAL A 254 -28.89 2.84 -7.49
C VAL A 254 -28.29 1.48 -7.12
N GLU A 255 -27.18 1.09 -7.75
CA GLU A 255 -26.49 -0.16 -7.43
C GLU A 255 -25.76 -0.10 -6.08
N VAL A 256 -25.17 1.05 -5.75
CA VAL A 256 -24.61 1.32 -4.42
C VAL A 256 -25.73 1.34 -3.37
N GLU A 257 -26.88 1.94 -3.66
CA GLU A 257 -28.07 1.90 -2.79
C GLU A 257 -28.56 0.46 -2.56
N ALA A 258 -28.45 -0.43 -3.56
CA ALA A 258 -28.78 -1.84 -3.38
C ALA A 258 -27.90 -2.55 -2.34
N CYS A 259 -26.71 -2.00 -2.03
CA CYS A 259 -25.86 -2.50 -0.96
C CYS A 259 -26.41 -2.20 0.44
N ARG A 260 -27.44 -1.36 0.60
CA ARG A 260 -28.13 -1.14 1.89
C ARG A 260 -28.74 -2.41 2.48
N GLY A 261 -29.08 -3.41 1.67
CA GLY A 261 -29.60 -4.68 2.17
C GLY A 261 -28.55 -5.60 2.81
N LEU A 262 -27.27 -5.19 2.82
CA LEU A 262 -26.14 -5.98 3.36
C LEU A 262 -25.69 -5.53 4.76
N VAL A 263 -26.31 -4.47 5.28
CA VAL A 263 -26.06 -3.84 6.59
C VAL A 263 -27.38 -3.79 7.35
#